data_AF-A0A9D1TQY0-F1
#
_entry.id   AF-A0A9D1TQY0-F1
#
_cell.length_a   1.000
_cell.length_b   1.000
_cell.length_c   1.000
_cell.angle_alpha   90.00
_cell.angle_beta   90.00
_cell.angle_gamma   90.00
#
_symmetry.space_group_name_H-M   'P 1'
#
loop_
_entity.id
_entity.type
_entity.pdbx_description
1 polymer ?
#
loop_
_entity_poly.entity_id
_entity_poly.type
_entity_poly.pdbx_seq_one_letter_code
_entity_poly.pdbx_strand_id
1 'polypeptide(L)'
;MDIRDRIEFYRNKRGWSRLKLAEMLEISYTALKNWYNEKQCQPSLRTIQKACAVFDITMTEMFSGVSSEESELSIEQRALLEVYDKLSPRNKKVVMALAKGLVEE
;
A
#
# COMPACT_ATOMS: atom_id res chain seq x y z
N MET A 1 3.17 -11.04 1.05
CA MET A 1 2.37 -10.70 2.23
C MET A 1 0.94 -10.46 1.76
N ASP A 2 -0.02 -11.24 2.25
CA ASP A 2 -1.44 -11.11 1.89
C ASP A 2 -2.06 -9.89 2.63
N ILE A 3 -3.22 -9.41 2.18
CA ILE A 3 -3.95 -8.30 2.79
C ILE A 3 -4.31 -8.64 4.25
N ARG A 4 -4.65 -9.89 4.54
CA ARG A 4 -4.92 -10.38 5.90
C ARG A 4 -3.70 -10.25 6.81
N ASP A 5 -2.51 -10.60 6.29
CA ASP A 5 -1.27 -10.46 7.03
C ASP A 5 -0.98 -8.99 7.33
N ARG A 6 -1.29 -8.09 6.40
CA ARG A 6 -1.10 -6.64 6.60
C ARG A 6 -2.06 -6.08 7.63
N ILE A 7 -3.34 -6.46 7.58
CA ILE A 7 -4.33 -6.09 8.60
C ILE A 7 -3.86 -6.58 9.98
N GLU A 8 -3.32 -7.79 10.08
CA GLU A 8 -2.79 -8.34 11.33
C GLU A 8 -1.52 -7.61 11.81
N PHE A 9 -0.64 -7.22 10.89
CA PHE A 9 0.53 -6.41 11.18
C PHE A 9 0.13 -5.06 11.81
N TYR A 10 -0.80 -4.32 11.18
CA TYR A 10 -1.27 -3.04 11.72
C TYR A 10 -2.02 -3.20 13.04
N ARG A 11 -2.83 -4.25 13.19
CA ARG A 11 -3.49 -4.59 14.47
C ARG A 11 -2.48 -4.81 15.58
N ASN A 12 -1.44 -5.62 15.33
CA ASN A 12 -0.37 -5.91 16.28
C ASN A 12 0.43 -4.66 16.63
N LYS A 13 0.79 -3.84 15.62
CA LYS A 13 1.52 -2.58 15.81
C LYS A 13 0.78 -1.62 16.76
N ARG A 14 -0.56 -1.63 16.74
CA ARG A 14 -1.43 -0.81 17.60
C ARG A 14 -1.87 -1.51 18.90
N GLY A 15 -1.45 -2.76 19.14
CA GLY A 15 -1.77 -3.53 20.34
C GLY A 15 -3.27 -3.85 20.50
N TRP A 16 -4.04 -3.90 19.41
CA TRP A 16 -5.48 -4.11 19.49
C TRP A 16 -5.86 -5.58 19.56
N SER A 17 -6.85 -5.92 20.38
CA SER A 17 -7.43 -7.27 20.35
C SER A 17 -8.19 -7.51 19.04
N ARG A 18 -8.34 -8.77 18.64
CA ARG A 18 -9.15 -9.15 17.48
C ARG A 18 -10.61 -8.72 17.63
N LEU A 19 -11.15 -8.77 18.85
CA LEU A 19 -12.49 -8.28 19.13
C LEU A 19 -12.63 -6.78 18.84
N LYS A 20 -11.67 -5.98 19.32
CA LYS A 20 -11.64 -4.53 19.07
C LYS A 20 -11.54 -4.22 17.57
N LEU A 21 -10.73 -4.98 16.83
CA LEU A 21 -10.65 -4.84 15.37
C LEU A 21 -12.00 -5.16 14.70
N ALA A 22 -12.68 -6.23 15.10
CA ALA A 22 -13.99 -6.58 14.55
C ALA A 22 -15.03 -5.47 14.76
N GLU A 23 -15.05 -4.87 15.95
CA GLU A 23 -15.91 -3.72 16.28
C GLU A 23 -15.60 -2.52 15.39
N MET A 24 -14.33 -2.13 15.24
CA MET A 24 -13.94 -0.99 14.40
C MET A 24 -14.20 -1.21 12.90
N LEU A 25 -14.12 -2.45 12.42
CA LEU A 25 -14.43 -2.80 11.04
C LEU A 25 -15.94 -2.99 10.81
N GLU A 26 -16.76 -2.94 11.87
CA GLU A 26 -18.18 -3.27 11.90
C GLU A 26 -18.48 -4.63 11.25
N ILE A 27 -17.68 -5.64 11.60
CA ILE A 27 -17.87 -7.03 11.18
C ILE A 27 -18.09 -7.91 12.40
N SER A 28 -18.73 -9.06 12.21
CA SER A 28 -18.86 -10.02 13.31
C SER A 28 -17.49 -10.59 13.68
N TYR A 29 -17.30 -10.87 14.98
CA TYR A 29 -16.10 -11.57 15.45
C TYR A 29 -15.92 -12.93 14.76
N THR A 30 -17.02 -13.60 14.40
CA THR A 30 -16.99 -14.84 13.62
C THR A 30 -16.46 -14.62 12.20
N ALA A 31 -16.86 -13.56 11.52
CA ALA A 31 -16.33 -13.22 10.19
C ALA A 31 -14.84 -12.93 10.26
N LEU A 32 -14.39 -12.15 11.25
CA LEU A 32 -12.97 -11.90 11.47
C LEU A 32 -12.20 -13.20 11.76
N LYS A 33 -12.75 -14.08 12.61
CA LYS A 33 -12.16 -15.39 12.92
C LYS A 33 -12.04 -16.27 11.67
N ASN A 34 -13.03 -16.24 10.79
CA ASN A 34 -13.03 -16.98 9.55
C ASN A 34 -11.95 -16.51 8.58
N TRP A 35 -11.57 -15.23 8.57
CA TRP A 35 -10.43 -14.77 7.75
C TRP A 35 -9.13 -15.48 8.08
N TYR A 36 -8.94 -15.88 9.34
CA TYR A 36 -7.75 -16.60 9.80
C TYR A 36 -7.86 -18.11 9.64
N ASN A 37 -9.06 -18.67 9.80
CA ASN A 37 -9.26 -20.12 9.83
C ASN A 37 -9.65 -20.72 8.46
N GLU A 38 -10.33 -19.97 7.61
CA GLU A 38 -10.84 -20.44 6.33
C GLU A 38 -10.00 -19.86 5.18
N LYS A 39 -9.54 -20.73 4.29
CA LYS A 39 -8.72 -20.33 3.14
C LYS A 39 -9.47 -19.46 2.12
N GLN A 40 -10.80 -19.49 2.11
CA GLN A 40 -11.63 -18.77 1.13
C GLN A 40 -12.30 -17.50 1.68
N CYS A 41 -12.21 -17.21 2.98
CA CYS A 41 -12.82 -16.02 3.54
C CYS A 41 -11.84 -14.85 3.44
N GLN A 42 -11.98 -14.04 2.38
CA GLN A 42 -11.23 -12.80 2.20
C GLN A 42 -12.04 -11.59 2.66
N PRO A 43 -11.39 -10.56 3.22
CA PRO A 43 -12.06 -9.30 3.52
C PRO A 43 -12.59 -8.68 2.22
N SER A 44 -13.84 -8.23 2.25
CA SER A 44 -14.42 -7.51 1.12
C SER A 44 -13.69 -6.17 0.90
N LEU A 45 -13.75 -5.62 -0.31
CA LEU A 45 -13.17 -4.30 -0.60
C LEU A 45 -13.67 -3.23 0.37
N ARG A 46 -14.96 -3.27 0.72
CA ARG A 46 -15.56 -2.35 1.71
C ARG A 46 -14.91 -2.50 3.08
N THR A 47 -14.60 -3.72 3.50
CA THR A 47 -13.95 -3.96 4.79
C THR A 47 -12.48 -3.52 4.77
N ILE A 48 -11.79 -3.69 3.64
CA ILE A 48 -10.42 -3.18 3.45
C ILE A 48 -10.42 -1.65 3.52
N GLN A 49 -11.36 -0.97 2.86
CA GLN A 49 -11.49 0.49 2.94
C GLN A 49 -11.70 0.98 4.38
N LYS A 50 -12.56 0.29 5.14
CA LYS A 50 -12.73 0.57 6.57
C LYS A 50 -11.44 0.33 7.36
N ALA A 51 -10.72 -0.75 7.07
CA ALA A 51 -9.45 -1.04 7.71
C ALA A 51 -8.43 0.07 7.43
N CYS A 52 -8.33 0.53 6.18
CA CYS A 52 -7.48 1.67 5.82
C CYS A 52 -7.82 2.92 6.63
N ALA A 53 -9.11 3.25 6.75
CA ALA A 53 -9.57 4.40 7.55
C ALA A 53 -9.25 4.24 9.06
N VAL A 54 -9.41 3.03 9.62
CA VAL A 54 -9.13 2.72 11.02
C VAL A 54 -7.62 2.76 11.31
N PHE A 55 -6.80 2.31 10.35
CA PHE A 55 -5.35 2.26 10.48
C PHE A 55 -4.67 3.56 10.05
N ASP A 56 -5.41 4.55 9.56
CA ASP A 56 -4.90 5.81 9.03
C ASP A 56 -3.84 5.60 7.94
N ILE A 57 -4.13 4.67 7.02
CA ILE A 57 -3.28 4.32 5.88
C ILE A 57 -4.09 4.45 4.58
N THR A 58 -3.39 4.63 3.48
CA THR A 58 -3.97 4.64 2.14
C THR A 58 -4.26 3.22 1.64
N MET A 59 -5.20 3.12 0.71
CA MET A 59 -5.42 1.87 -0.02
C MET A 59 -4.14 1.44 -0.75
N THR A 60 -3.37 2.38 -1.30
CA THR A 60 -2.09 2.09 -1.95
C THR A 60 -1.16 1.36 -1.00
N GLU A 61 -0.95 1.84 0.23
CA GLU A 61 -0.12 1.18 1.24
C GLU A 61 -0.64 -0.22 1.61
N MET A 62 -1.95 -0.36 1.76
CA MET A 62 -2.57 -1.64 2.10
C MET A 62 -2.38 -2.67 0.97
N PHE A 63 -2.36 -2.27 -0.31
CA PHE A 63 -2.21 -3.17 -1.46
C PHE A 63 -0.76 -3.33 -1.95
N SER A 64 0.06 -2.29 -1.94
CA SER A 64 1.47 -2.33 -2.34
C SER A 64 2.35 -2.92 -1.24
N GLY A 65 2.00 -2.71 0.04
CA GLY A 65 2.84 -3.06 1.18
C GLY A 65 4.07 -2.17 1.32
N VAL A 66 4.08 -1.06 0.59
CA VAL A 66 5.09 0.00 0.62
C VAL A 66 4.42 1.18 1.31
N SER A 67 5.09 1.80 2.28
CA SER A 67 4.54 2.98 2.96
C SER A 67 4.33 4.13 1.98
N SER A 68 3.44 5.09 2.28
CA SER A 68 3.17 6.24 1.43
C SER A 68 4.46 6.99 1.18
N GLU A 69 5.29 7.14 2.23
CA GLU A 69 6.62 7.76 2.17
C GLU A 69 7.59 7.04 1.20
N GLU A 70 7.57 5.72 1.15
CA GLU A 70 8.39 4.93 0.21
C GLU A 70 7.77 4.88 -1.21
N SER A 71 6.47 5.12 -1.34
CA SER A 71 5.75 5.12 -2.62
C SER A 71 5.65 6.51 -3.26
N GLU A 72 5.87 7.56 -2.48
CA GLU A 72 5.78 8.93 -2.91
C GLU A 72 7.09 9.40 -3.54
N LEU A 73 6.99 9.86 -4.79
CA LEU A 73 8.09 10.53 -5.46
C LEU A 73 8.43 11.83 -4.72
N SER A 74 9.73 12.03 -4.45
CA SER A 74 10.26 13.30 -3.93
C SER A 74 9.95 14.46 -4.88
N ILE A 75 10.04 15.69 -4.38
CA ILE A 75 9.80 16.92 -5.15
C ILE A 75 10.68 16.94 -6.41
N GLU A 76 11.95 16.57 -6.27
CA GLU A 76 12.91 16.52 -7.39
C GLU A 76 12.55 15.45 -8.43
N GLN A 77 12.15 14.26 -7.97
CA GLN A 77 11.69 13.19 -8.86
C GLN A 77 10.42 13.58 -9.63
N ARG A 78 9.47 14.26 -8.99
CA ARG A 78 8.26 14.77 -9.67
C ARG A 78 8.61 15.82 -10.72
N ALA A 79 9.47 16.79 -10.36
CA ALA A 79 9.92 17.83 -11.28
C ALA A 79 10.64 17.23 -12.50
N LEU A 80 11.48 16.20 -12.29
CA LEU A 80 12.12 15.48 -13.39
C LEU A 80 11.11 14.81 -14.32
N LEU A 81 10.07 14.17 -13.76
CA LEU A 81 9.02 13.53 -14.56
C LEU A 81 8.19 14.55 -15.36
N GLU A 82 7.88 15.72 -14.80
CA GLU A 82 7.18 16.79 -15.53
C GLU A 82 7.95 17.28 -16.76
N VAL A 83 9.27 17.39 -16.63
CA VAL A 83 10.15 17.72 -17.78
C VAL A 83 10.19 16.54 -18.74
N TYR A 84 10.36 15.33 -18.23
CA TYR A 84 10.46 14.10 -19.02
C TYR A 84 9.21 13.90 -19.89
N ASP A 85 8.01 14.18 -19.39
CA ASP A 85 6.77 13.99 -20.13
C ASP A 85 6.60 14.92 -21.33
N LYS A 86 7.28 16.06 -21.34
CA LYS A 86 7.31 16.99 -22.48
C LYS A 86 8.30 16.58 -23.56
N LEU A 87 9.17 15.59 -23.31
CA LEU A 87 10.18 15.15 -24.25
C LEU A 87 9.59 14.25 -25.35
N SER A 88 10.18 14.34 -26.54
CA SER A 88 9.88 13.43 -27.64
C SER A 88 10.30 11.98 -27.29
N PRO A 89 9.71 10.96 -27.93
CA PRO A 89 10.08 9.56 -27.68
C PRO A 89 11.58 9.28 -27.89
N ARG A 90 12.23 9.99 -28.82
CA ARG A 90 13.68 9.91 -29.04
C ARG A 90 14.45 10.46 -27.85
N ASN A 91 14.08 11.65 -27.36
CA ASN A 91 14.79 12.30 -26.27
C ASN A 91 14.56 11.60 -24.93
N LYS A 92 13.37 11.03 -24.70
CA LYS A 92 13.10 10.14 -23.56
C LYS A 92 14.12 8.99 -23.48
N LYS A 93 14.42 8.33 -24.61
CA LYS A 93 15.45 7.26 -24.66
C LYS A 93 16.85 7.77 -24.32
N VAL A 94 17.22 8.97 -24.78
CA VAL A 94 18.53 9.56 -24.48
C VAL A 94 18.66 9.88 -23.00
N VAL A 95 17.65 10.50 -22.39
CA VAL A 95 17.63 10.82 -20.96
C VAL A 95 17.75 9.55 -20.12
N MET A 96 17.01 8.48 -20.48
CA MET A 96 17.12 7.20 -19.77
C MET A 96 18.49 6.55 -19.93
N ALA A 97 19.16 6.68 -21.08
CA ALA A 97 20.50 6.15 -21.28
C ALA A 97 21.55 6.91 -20.45
N LEU A 98 21.46 8.25 -20.42
CA LEU A 98 22.33 9.09 -19.59
C LEU A 98 22.13 8.81 -18.10
N ALA A 99 20.88 8.78 -17.63
CA ALA A 99 20.57 8.49 -16.24
C ALA A 99 21.15 7.14 -15.80
N LYS A 100 21.02 6.10 -16.64
CA LYS A 100 21.61 4.77 -16.37
C LYS A 100 23.14 4.79 -16.34
N GLY A 101 23.78 5.59 -17.19
CA GLY A 101 25.24 5.71 -17.21
C GLY A 101 25.83 6.46 -16.02
N LEU A 102 25.00 7.18 -15.25
CA LEU A 102 25.40 7.93 -14.06
C LEU A 102 25.13 7.18 -12.75
N VAL A 103 24.49 6.00 -12.79
CA VAL A 103 24.33 5.15 -11.61
C VAL A 103 25.69 4.51 -11.32
N GLU A 104 26.33 4.92 -10.23
CA GLU A 104 27.54 4.28 -9.72
C GLU A 104 27.17 2.90 -9.12
N GLU A 105 27.93 1.86 -9.45
CA GLU A 105 27.79 0.49 -8.91
C GLU A 105 28.24 0.39 -7.44
#